data_AF-A0AAP8YYU7-F1
#
_entry.id   AF-A0AAP8YYU7-F1
#
_cell.length_a   1.000
_cell.length_b   1.000
_cell.length_c   1.000
_cell.angle_alpha   90.00
_cell.angle_beta   90.00
_cell.angle_gamma   90.00
#
_symmetry.space_group_name_H-M   'P 1'
#
loop_
_entity.id
_entity.type
_entity.pdbx_description
1 polymer ?
#
loop_
_entity_poly.entity_id
_entity_poly.type
_entity_poly.pdbx_seq_one_letter_code
_entity_poly.pdbx_strand_id
1 'polypeptide(L)'
;MNDTDPNKLTFLLQITNATDSTFWLDDASPKHPPLTRIDKILPYQTVFMLFEGDPHLKQDIVIDYDIKKEVFNTYICYTNYKQKVRFDTTLSYCYRQMAGHRAPKVELFWDTNAFSVGAEPITCGAALENENPVYPYSYKMIAFMTPSA
;
A
#
# COMPACT_ATOMS: atom_id res chain seq x y z
N MET A 1 -13.59 29.26 -5.93
CA MET A 1 -13.60 27.79 -5.91
C MET A 1 -12.18 27.33 -5.62
N ASN A 2 -11.86 27.13 -4.36
CA ASN A 2 -10.63 26.45 -3.92
C ASN A 2 -11.10 25.18 -3.20
N ASP A 3 -11.52 24.19 -3.97
CA ASP A 3 -11.73 22.83 -3.47
C ASP A 3 -10.36 22.16 -3.33
N THR A 4 -9.63 22.53 -2.28
CA THR A 4 -8.66 21.60 -1.70
C THR A 4 -9.47 20.66 -0.82
N ASP A 5 -9.89 19.54 -1.39
CA ASP A 5 -10.50 18.45 -0.64
C ASP A 5 -9.50 18.00 0.44
N PRO A 6 -9.78 18.23 1.74
CA PRO A 6 -8.80 18.14 2.80
C PRO A 6 -8.59 16.70 3.28
N ASN A 7 -8.84 15.69 2.44
CA ASN A 7 -8.79 14.29 2.84
C ASN A 7 -7.93 13.43 1.91
N LYS A 8 -6.82 14.00 1.45
CA LYS A 8 -5.89 13.34 0.53
C LYS A 8 -4.90 12.41 1.24
N LEU A 9 -4.76 11.20 0.72
CA LEU A 9 -3.67 10.25 1.01
C LEU A 9 -2.69 10.20 -0.14
N THR A 10 -1.40 10.29 0.19
CA THR A 10 -0.31 10.04 -0.74
C THR A 10 0.47 8.82 -0.27
N PHE A 11 0.58 7.82 -1.13
CA PHE A 11 1.30 6.57 -0.85
C PHE A 11 2.40 6.37 -1.88
N LEU A 12 3.66 6.27 -1.42
CA LEU A 12 4.83 6.03 -2.24
C LEU A 12 5.30 4.59 -2.10
N LEU A 13 5.26 3.82 -3.18
CA LEU A 13 5.83 2.48 -3.25
C LEU A 13 7.19 2.52 -3.94
N GLN A 14 8.24 2.20 -3.20
CA GLN A 14 9.58 1.97 -3.73
C GLN A 14 9.78 0.48 -3.93
N ILE A 15 10.07 0.03 -5.16
CA ILE A 15 10.37 -1.38 -5.44
C ILE A 15 11.80 -1.51 -5.92
N THR A 16 12.58 -2.37 -5.28
CA THR A 16 13.93 -2.74 -5.71
C THR A 16 13.95 -4.16 -6.25
N ASN A 17 14.32 -4.31 -7.52
CA ASN A 17 14.59 -5.60 -8.13
C ASN A 17 16.07 -5.95 -7.98
N ALA A 18 16.43 -6.84 -7.06
CA ALA A 18 17.80 -7.33 -6.90
C ALA A 18 18.05 -8.65 -7.67
N THR A 19 17.20 -9.00 -8.62
CA THR A 19 17.33 -10.19 -9.47
C THR A 19 17.90 -9.84 -10.84
N ASP A 20 18.25 -10.86 -11.63
CA ASP A 20 18.66 -10.78 -13.03
C ASP A 20 17.48 -10.76 -14.03
N SER A 21 16.24 -10.88 -13.53
CA SER A 21 15.03 -10.96 -14.33
C SER A 21 14.41 -9.58 -14.56
N THR A 22 13.83 -9.38 -15.75
CA THR A 22 12.94 -8.25 -16.00
C THR A 22 11.52 -8.63 -15.58
N PHE A 23 10.85 -7.70 -14.91
CA PHE A 23 9.47 -7.85 -14.46
C PHE A 23 8.58 -6.85 -15.19
N TRP A 24 7.50 -7.32 -15.79
CA TRP A 24 6.50 -6.51 -16.49
C TRP A 24 5.25 -6.35 -15.63
N LEU A 25 4.63 -5.18 -15.70
CA LEU A 25 3.38 -4.90 -15.01
C LEU A 25 2.32 -5.91 -15.47
N ASP A 26 1.67 -6.59 -14.53
CA ASP A 26 0.61 -7.55 -14.82
C ASP A 26 -0.72 -6.80 -15.03
N ASP A 27 -1.49 -7.20 -16.03
CA ASP A 27 -2.83 -6.66 -16.34
C ASP A 27 -3.82 -6.86 -15.19
N ALA A 28 -3.52 -7.77 -14.25
CA ALA A 28 -4.26 -7.96 -13.02
C ALA A 28 -4.06 -6.85 -11.97
N SER A 29 -3.34 -5.76 -12.26
CA SER A 29 -3.15 -4.63 -11.33
C SER A 29 -4.48 -3.91 -10.96
N PRO A 30 -4.58 -3.22 -9.81
CA PRO A 30 -5.87 -2.75 -9.27
C PRO A 30 -6.57 -1.69 -10.13
N LYS A 31 -7.87 -1.54 -9.85
CA LYS A 31 -8.79 -0.57 -10.47
C LYS A 31 -8.34 0.90 -10.34
N HIS A 32 -7.53 1.21 -9.33
CA HIS A 32 -6.93 2.54 -9.15
C HIS A 32 -5.44 2.47 -9.54
N PRO A 33 -5.08 2.87 -10.77
CA PRO A 33 -3.70 2.85 -11.20
C PRO A 33 -2.88 3.89 -10.43
N PRO A 34 -1.58 3.63 -10.18
CA PRO A 34 -0.69 4.66 -9.66
C PRO A 34 -0.64 5.86 -10.61
N LEU A 35 -0.42 7.06 -10.07
CA LEU A 35 -0.17 8.27 -10.86
C LEU A 35 1.05 8.12 -11.77
N THR A 36 2.07 7.44 -11.26
CA THR A 36 3.27 7.10 -12.01
C THR A 36 3.24 5.62 -12.35
N ARG A 37 2.77 5.29 -13.54
CA ARG A 37 2.75 3.92 -14.06
C ARG A 37 4.16 3.49 -14.44
N ILE A 38 4.59 2.32 -13.94
CA ILE A 38 5.87 1.70 -14.28
C ILE A 38 5.59 0.36 -14.96
N ASP A 39 5.72 0.31 -16.29
CA ASP A 39 5.38 -0.88 -17.09
C ASP A 39 6.37 -2.03 -16.92
N LYS A 40 7.62 -1.73 -16.55
CA LYS A 40 8.63 -2.76 -16.30
C LYS A 40 9.66 -2.31 -15.28
N ILE A 41 10.21 -3.29 -14.56
CA ILE A 41 11.32 -3.13 -13.62
C ILE A 41 12.48 -3.97 -14.16
N LEU A 42 13.57 -3.30 -14.53
CA LEU A 42 14.77 -3.94 -15.07
C LEU A 42 15.56 -4.64 -13.95
N PRO A 43 16.48 -5.55 -14.30
CA PRO A 43 17.42 -6.14 -13.35
C PRO A 43 18.19 -5.07 -12.58
N TYR A 44 18.37 -5.27 -11.28
CA TYR A 44 19.11 -4.36 -10.38
C TYR A 44 18.57 -2.92 -10.34
N GLN A 45 17.31 -2.71 -10.75
CA GLN A 45 16.69 -1.40 -10.79
C GLN A 45 15.84 -1.14 -9.53
N THR A 46 15.83 0.12 -9.08
CA THR A 46 14.83 0.62 -8.14
C THR A 46 13.87 1.57 -8.86
N VAL A 47 12.57 1.39 -8.64
CA VAL A 47 11.50 2.22 -9.20
C VAL A 47 10.64 2.79 -8.07
N PHE A 48 9.95 3.88 -8.38
CA PHE A 48 9.10 4.60 -7.44
C PHE A 48 7.72 4.79 -8.06
N MET A 49 6.68 4.48 -7.29
CA MET A 49 5.29 4.62 -7.72
C MET A 49 4.49 5.41 -6.71
N LEU A 50 3.83 6.45 -7.18
CA LEU A 50 2.96 7.29 -6.39
C LEU A 50 1.49 6.88 -6.59
N PHE A 51 0.80 6.61 -5.50
CA PHE A 51 -0.64 6.42 -5.45
C PHE A 51 -1.25 7.59 -4.70
N GLU A 52 -2.42 8.01 -5.16
CA GLU A 52 -3.26 8.95 -4.43
C GLU A 52 -4.58 8.28 -4.09
N GLY A 53 -4.99 8.45 -2.85
CA GLY A 53 -6.25 7.97 -2.33
C GLY A 53 -7.00 9.10 -1.65
N ASP A 54 -8.28 8.86 -1.41
CA ASP A 54 -9.17 9.79 -0.73
C ASP A 54 -9.88 9.06 0.42
N PRO A 55 -9.12 8.69 1.49
CA PRO A 55 -9.61 7.83 2.54
C PRO A 55 -10.64 8.55 3.42
N HIS A 56 -11.91 8.34 3.10
CA HIS A 56 -13.01 8.83 3.90
C HIS A 56 -13.35 7.85 5.04
N LEU A 57 -13.26 8.32 6.29
CA LEU A 57 -13.83 7.60 7.42
C LEU A 57 -15.34 7.52 7.22
N LYS A 58 -15.92 6.33 7.32
CA LYS A 58 -17.39 6.18 7.26
C LYS A 58 -18.01 6.96 8.41
N GLN A 59 -18.90 7.89 8.08
CA GLN A 59 -19.71 8.64 9.04
C GLN A 59 -20.92 7.80 9.44
N ASP A 60 -20.70 6.72 10.18
CA ASP A 60 -21.76 5.86 10.68
C ASP A 60 -22.39 6.45 11.94
N ILE A 61 -23.73 6.41 12.05
CA ILE A 61 -24.48 6.83 13.25
C ILE A 61 -24.18 5.88 14.43
N VAL A 62 -23.87 4.63 14.14
CA VAL A 62 -23.47 3.60 15.11
C VAL A 62 -21.97 3.39 15.02
N ILE A 63 -21.26 3.71 16.10
CA ILE A 63 -19.81 3.54 16.19
C ILE A 63 -19.51 2.11 16.64
N ASP A 64 -18.96 1.31 15.74
CA ASP A 64 -18.39 0.01 16.06
C ASP A 64 -16.99 0.21 16.67
N TYR A 65 -16.86 -0.09 17.96
CA TYR A 65 -15.60 0.00 18.67
C TYR A 65 -14.72 -1.21 18.39
N ASP A 66 -13.40 -0.99 18.29
CA ASP A 66 -12.37 -2.02 18.12
C ASP A 66 -12.52 -2.89 16.85
N ILE A 67 -13.38 -2.50 15.90
CA ILE A 67 -13.52 -3.14 14.60
C ILE A 67 -12.74 -2.33 13.56
N LYS A 68 -11.78 -2.96 12.88
CA LYS A 68 -11.03 -2.36 11.77
C LYS A 68 -11.92 -2.22 10.53
N LYS A 69 -12.01 -1.01 9.99
CA LYS A 69 -12.70 -0.68 8.74
C LYS A 69 -11.66 -0.20 7.72
N GLU A 70 -11.63 -0.84 6.55
CA GLU A 70 -10.74 -0.45 5.43
C GLU A 70 -11.16 0.91 4.85
N VAL A 71 -10.18 1.78 4.58
CA VAL A 71 -10.39 3.09 3.93
C VAL A 71 -9.53 3.31 2.70
N PHE A 72 -8.45 2.53 2.54
CA PHE A 72 -7.67 2.50 1.32
C PHE A 72 -7.04 1.13 1.15
N ASN A 73 -7.09 0.60 -0.06
CA ASN A 73 -6.47 -0.65 -0.42
C ASN A 73 -5.98 -0.55 -1.86
N THR A 74 -4.72 -0.89 -2.07
CA THR A 74 -4.14 -1.03 -3.39
C THR A 74 -3.14 -2.16 -3.41
N TYR A 75 -2.88 -2.66 -4.60
CA TYR A 75 -1.84 -3.63 -4.83
C TYR A 75 -1.11 -3.34 -6.12
N ILE A 76 0.01 -3.98 -6.36
CA ILE A 76 0.58 -4.00 -7.70
C ILE A 76 1.22 -5.35 -7.96
N CYS A 77 1.04 -5.82 -9.19
CA CYS A 77 1.52 -7.10 -9.63
C CYS A 77 2.52 -6.91 -10.75
N TYR A 78 3.66 -7.59 -10.64
CA TYR A 78 4.56 -7.77 -11.77
C TYR A 78 4.77 -9.24 -12.06
N THR A 79 5.11 -9.56 -13.30
CA THR A 79 5.37 -10.91 -13.77
C THR A 79 6.63 -10.94 -14.63
N ASN A 80 7.38 -12.03 -14.60
CA ASN A 80 8.41 -12.32 -15.62
C ASN A 80 7.95 -13.44 -16.60
N TYR A 81 6.64 -13.71 -16.65
CA TYR A 81 5.96 -14.83 -17.33
C TYR A 81 6.10 -16.21 -16.67
N LYS A 82 7.10 -16.43 -15.81
CA LYS A 82 7.27 -17.68 -15.04
C LYS A 82 6.87 -17.54 -13.57
N GLN A 83 6.96 -16.34 -13.04
CA GLN A 83 6.62 -15.98 -11.67
C GLN A 83 5.89 -14.65 -11.65
N LYS A 84 5.03 -14.51 -10.65
CA LYS A 84 4.35 -13.27 -10.30
C LYS A 84 4.82 -12.81 -8.94
N VAL A 85 5.00 -11.51 -8.80
CA VAL A 85 5.24 -10.82 -7.53
C VAL A 85 4.09 -9.88 -7.30
N ARG A 86 3.61 -9.83 -6.07
CA ARG A 86 2.51 -8.95 -5.67
C ARG A 86 2.88 -8.24 -4.40
N PHE A 87 2.60 -6.93 -4.40
CA PHE A 87 2.80 -6.05 -3.26
C PHE A 87 1.44 -5.45 -2.91
N ASP A 88 0.96 -5.71 -1.71
CA ASP A 88 -0.32 -5.23 -1.20
C ASP A 88 -0.10 -4.24 -0.06
N THR A 89 -0.95 -3.24 0.00
CA THR A 89 -1.03 -2.33 1.15
C THR A 89 -2.47 -2.00 1.46
N THR A 90 -2.78 -1.88 2.74
CA THR A 90 -4.12 -1.54 3.21
C THR A 90 -4.02 -0.59 4.39
N LEU A 91 -4.77 0.51 4.31
CA LEU A 91 -5.03 1.40 5.43
C LEU A 91 -6.42 1.11 5.97
N SER A 92 -6.46 0.84 7.27
CA SER A 92 -7.68 0.65 8.03
C SER A 92 -7.73 1.61 9.23
N TYR A 93 -8.92 1.84 9.76
CA TYR A 93 -9.10 2.56 11.01
C TYR A 93 -10.01 1.80 11.97
N CYS A 94 -9.89 2.05 13.27
CA CYS A 94 -10.91 1.67 14.24
C CYS A 94 -11.18 2.80 15.23
N TYR A 95 -12.39 2.81 15.79
CA TYR A 95 -12.70 3.67 16.94
C TYR A 95 -12.33 2.96 18.23
N ARG A 96 -11.50 3.59 19.06
CA ARG A 96 -11.17 3.14 20.41
C ARG A 96 -12.08 3.81 21.42
N GLN A 97 -12.65 2.99 22.31
CA GLN A 97 -13.41 3.49 23.44
C GLN A 97 -12.43 4.12 24.44
N MET A 98 -12.72 5.36 24.85
CA MET A 98 -11.91 6.10 25.82
C MET A 98 -12.64 6.16 27.16
N ALA A 99 -11.92 5.98 28.27
CA ALA A 99 -12.50 6.12 29.60
C ALA A 99 -12.92 7.57 29.90
N GLY A 100 -13.91 7.74 30.78
CA GLY A 100 -14.28 9.05 31.34
C GLY A 100 -15.06 9.99 30.40
N HIS A 101 -16.03 9.47 29.64
CA HIS A 101 -16.90 10.26 28.74
C HIS A 101 -16.16 11.08 27.67
N ARG A 102 -14.93 10.68 27.32
CA ARG A 102 -14.17 11.31 26.25
C ARG A 102 -14.70 10.83 24.89
N ALA A 103 -14.59 11.70 23.90
CA ALA A 103 -14.90 11.33 22.52
C ALA A 103 -14.04 10.11 22.09
N PRO A 104 -14.59 9.20 21.27
CA PRO A 104 -13.84 8.08 20.72
C PRO A 104 -12.57 8.55 20.01
N LYS A 105 -11.49 7.80 20.17
CA LYS A 105 -10.23 8.07 19.47
C LYS A 105 -10.19 7.23 18.20
N VAL A 106 -9.89 7.86 17.05
CA VAL A 106 -9.59 7.12 15.82
C VAL A 106 -8.14 6.62 15.90
N GLU A 107 -7.93 5.33 15.68
CA GLU A 107 -6.62 4.72 15.50
C GLU A 107 -6.51 4.21 14.06
N LEU A 108 -5.37 4.46 13.42
CA LEU A 108 -5.06 4.06 12.06
C LEU A 108 -4.11 2.87 12.08
N PHE A 109 -4.30 1.95 11.13
CA PHE A 109 -3.48 0.75 10.97
C PHE A 109 -3.10 0.61 9.52
N TRP A 110 -1.81 0.42 9.28
CA TRP A 110 -1.32 0.02 7.98
C TRP A 110 -0.87 -1.42 8.00
N ASP A 111 -1.38 -2.18 7.05
CA ASP A 111 -1.00 -3.55 6.81
C ASP A 111 -0.30 -3.60 5.44
N THR A 112 0.87 -4.23 5.38
CA THR A 112 1.61 -4.43 4.13
C THR A 112 1.97 -5.89 3.94
N ASN A 113 1.95 -6.33 2.70
CA ASN A 113 2.32 -7.69 2.35
C ASN A 113 3.05 -7.72 1.01
N ALA A 114 3.98 -8.65 0.87
CA ALA A 114 4.69 -8.91 -0.36
C ALA A 114 4.88 -10.41 -0.53
N PHE A 115 4.49 -10.95 -1.67
CA PHE A 115 4.64 -12.37 -1.96
C PHE A 115 4.96 -12.62 -3.41
N SER A 116 5.60 -13.76 -3.65
CA SER A 116 5.84 -14.29 -4.98
C SER A 116 5.25 -15.68 -5.13
N VAL A 117 4.70 -15.95 -6.31
CA VAL A 117 4.19 -17.27 -6.69
C VAL A 117 4.69 -17.57 -8.10
N GLY A 118 5.36 -18.70 -8.29
CA GLY A 118 5.90 -19.04 -9.60
C GLY A 118 6.85 -20.22 -9.60
N ALA A 119 7.38 -20.50 -10.80
CA ALA A 119 8.32 -21.59 -11.03
C ALA A 119 9.75 -21.26 -10.56
N GLU A 120 10.11 -19.97 -10.45
CA GLU A 120 11.41 -19.51 -9.99
C GLU A 120 11.28 -19.02 -8.54
N PRO A 121 12.10 -19.52 -7.60
CA PRO A 121 12.03 -19.09 -6.21
C PRO A 121 12.66 -17.71 -6.04
N ILE A 122 11.87 -16.75 -5.56
CA ILE A 122 12.33 -15.44 -5.13
C ILE A 122 11.74 -15.08 -3.78
N THR A 123 12.50 -14.34 -3.00
CA THR A 123 12.03 -13.80 -1.73
C THR A 123 11.54 -12.37 -1.96
N CYS A 124 10.31 -12.12 -1.58
CA CYS A 124 9.74 -10.77 -1.53
C CYS A 124 9.64 -10.32 -0.08
N GLY A 125 9.99 -9.07 0.18
CA GLY A 125 9.76 -8.45 1.48
C GLY A 125 9.28 -7.02 1.31
N ALA A 126 8.54 -6.54 2.29
CA ALA A 126 8.13 -5.16 2.36
C ALA A 126 8.18 -4.62 3.79
N ALA A 127 8.43 -3.33 3.90
CA ALA A 127 8.40 -2.59 5.15
C ALA A 127 7.82 -1.19 4.90
N LEU A 128 7.08 -0.67 5.88
CA LEU A 128 6.64 0.71 5.87
C LEU A 128 7.73 1.63 6.42
N GLU A 129 7.90 2.77 5.76
CA GLU A 129 8.74 3.88 6.19
C GLU A 129 7.85 5.09 6.43
N ASN A 130 8.03 5.74 7.59
CA ASN A 130 7.27 6.92 8.03
C ASN A 130 5.76 6.68 8.16
N GLU A 131 5.36 5.90 9.15
CA GLU A 131 3.96 5.84 9.56
C GLU A 131 3.55 7.18 10.19
N ASN A 132 3.05 8.13 9.38
CA ASN A 132 2.53 9.40 9.88
C ASN A 132 0.99 9.36 9.98
N PRO A 133 0.43 9.20 11.19
CA PRO A 133 -1.01 9.17 11.39
C PRO A 133 -1.68 10.56 11.28
N VAL A 134 -0.90 11.62 11.05
CA VAL A 134 -1.39 13.01 11.01
C VAL A 134 -1.64 13.45 9.57
N TYR A 135 -2.79 14.09 9.35
CA TYR A 135 -3.15 14.69 8.07
C TYR A 135 -2.13 15.78 7.63
N PRO A 136 -1.73 15.83 6.33
CA PRO A 136 -2.07 14.90 5.25
C PRO A 136 -1.39 13.53 5.40
N TYR A 137 -2.15 12.47 5.12
CA TYR A 137 -1.67 11.09 5.21
C TYR A 137 -0.58 10.86 4.16
N SER A 138 0.66 10.63 4.60
CA SER A 138 1.80 10.35 3.72
C SER A 138 2.53 9.12 4.23
N TYR A 139 2.64 8.11 3.37
CA TYR A 139 3.22 6.82 3.73
C TYR A 139 4.12 6.32 2.61
N LYS A 140 5.20 5.63 2.99
CA LYS A 140 6.10 4.98 2.05
C LYS A 140 6.18 3.50 2.36
N MET A 141 6.09 2.66 1.34
CA MET A 141 6.39 1.24 1.43
C MET A 141 7.66 0.97 0.63
N ILE A 142 8.62 0.31 1.25
CA ILE A 142 9.81 -0.20 0.59
C ILE A 142 9.60 -1.68 0.36
N ALA A 143 9.69 -2.11 -0.88
CA ALA A 143 9.57 -3.48 -1.30
C ALA A 143 10.84 -3.93 -2.02
N PHE A 144 11.26 -5.17 -1.79
CA PHE A 144 12.42 -5.75 -2.44
C PHE A 144 12.12 -7.15 -2.96
N MET A 145 12.70 -7.46 -4.11
CA MET A 145 12.72 -8.79 -4.72
C MET A 145 14.16 -9.27 -4.72
N THR A 146 14.41 -10.42 -4.13
CA THR A 146 15.75 -11.00 -4.01
C THR A 146 15.75 -12.45 -4.49
N PRO A 147 16.85 -12.94 -5.09
CA PRO A 147 17.01 -14.36 -5.33
C PRO A 147 16.78 -15.14 -4.03
N SER A 148 16.16 -16.32 -4.09
CA SER A 148 16.15 -17.22 -2.94
C SER A 148 17.59 -17.60 -2.56
N ALA A 149 17.87 -17.62 -1.26
CA ALA A 149 19.13 -18.12 -0.71
C ALA A 149 19.32 -19.63 -0.96
#